data_AF-A0A519RUE2-F1
#
_entry.id   AF-A0A519RUE2-F1
#
_cell.length_a   1.000
_cell.length_b   1.000
_cell.length_c   1.000
_cell.angle_alpha   90.00
_cell.angle_beta   90.00
_cell.angle_gamma   90.00
#
_symmetry.space_group_name_H-M   'P 1'
#
loop_
_entity.id
_entity.type
_entity.pdbx_description
1 polymer ?
#
loop_
_entity_poly.entity_id
_entity_poly.type
_entity_poly.pdbx_seq_one_letter_code
_entity_poly.pdbx_strand_id
1 'polypeptide(L)'
;MIRPRLERYRKHFIDHFDDFVIAAEFDESQQLIVYANPYREFDQTVMEICEGLFDTVDFPDHLFLYLYPFGRNEYIRIAINPIN
;
A
#
# COMPACT_ATOMS: atom_id res chain seq x y z
N MET A 1 -10.09 -7.32 14.23
CA MET A 1 -10.14 -5.93 14.75
C MET A 1 -8.94 -5.20 14.19
N ILE A 2 -9.13 -4.24 13.28
CA ILE A 2 -8.03 -3.47 12.68
C ILE A 2 -7.43 -2.57 13.76
N ARG A 3 -6.10 -2.55 13.86
CA ARG A 3 -5.39 -1.71 14.85
C ARG A 3 -5.60 -0.23 14.46
N PRO A 4 -6.01 0.66 15.37
CA PRO A 4 -6.25 2.08 15.05
C PRO A 4 -5.08 2.78 14.35
N ARG A 5 -3.83 2.38 14.65
CA ARG A 5 -2.63 2.91 13.98
C ARG A 5 -2.55 2.52 12.50
N LEU A 6 -2.89 1.27 12.16
CA LEU A 6 -2.82 0.77 10.79
C LEU A 6 -3.91 1.40 9.93
N GLU A 7 -5.07 1.67 10.52
CA GLU A 7 -6.13 2.42 9.84
C GLU A 7 -5.75 3.89 9.59
N ARG A 8 -5.01 4.53 10.51
CA ARG A 8 -4.45 5.86 10.25
C ARG A 8 -3.41 5.82 9.13
N TYR A 9 -2.53 4.84 9.16
CA TYR A 9 -1.55 4.62 8.08
C TYR A 9 -2.24 4.42 6.73
N ARG A 10 -3.26 3.56 6.64
CA ARG A 10 -4.03 3.34 5.41
C ARG A 10 -4.62 4.64 4.84
N LYS A 11 -5.20 5.49 5.69
CA LYS A 11 -5.72 6.80 5.27
C LYS A 11 -4.61 7.72 4.76
N HIS A 12 -3.55 7.87 5.55
CA HIS A 12 -2.39 8.67 5.18
C HIS A 12 -1.75 8.19 3.87
N PHE A 13 -1.65 6.87 3.67
CA PHE A 13 -1.15 6.26 2.45
C PHE A 13 -2.00 6.64 1.22
N ILE A 14 -3.32 6.52 1.31
CA ILE A 14 -4.21 6.93 0.20
C ILE A 14 -4.09 8.43 -0.08
N ASP A 15 -4.06 9.26 0.97
CA ASP A 15 -3.98 10.71 0.82
C ASP A 15 -2.63 11.15 0.22
N HIS A 16 -1.54 10.43 0.53
CA HIS A 16 -0.20 10.73 0.03
C HIS A 16 0.00 10.27 -1.42
N PHE A 17 -0.63 9.16 -1.82
CA PHE A 17 -0.50 8.57 -3.16
C PHE A 17 -1.77 8.70 -4.00
N ASP A 18 -2.61 9.70 -3.74
CA ASP A 18 -3.95 9.86 -4.33
C ASP A 18 -3.98 9.83 -5.87
N ASP A 19 -2.92 10.33 -6.49
CA ASP A 19 -2.71 10.31 -7.94
C ASP A 19 -2.40 8.91 -8.52
N PHE A 20 -1.88 8.00 -7.68
CA PHE A 20 -1.33 6.70 -8.04
C PHE A 20 -2.17 5.52 -7.56
N VAL A 21 -3.00 5.71 -6.52
CA VAL A 21 -3.83 4.64 -5.95
C VAL A 21 -5.29 5.06 -5.89
N ILE A 22 -6.19 4.13 -6.22
CA ILE A 22 -7.64 4.39 -6.19
C ILE A 22 -8.29 3.90 -4.89
N ALA A 23 -7.68 2.89 -4.25
CA ALA A 23 -8.20 2.31 -3.03
C ALA A 23 -7.07 1.57 -2.29
N ALA A 24 -7.19 1.57 -0.97
CA ALA A 24 -6.41 0.69 -0.10
C ALA A 24 -7.28 0.18 1.05
N GLU A 25 -7.20 -1.12 1.32
CA GLU A 25 -8.00 -1.82 2.32
C GLU A 25 -7.21 -2.93 3.00
N PHE A 26 -7.64 -3.33 4.21
CA PHE A 26 -7.04 -4.46 4.90
C PHE A 26 -7.78 -5.75 4.58
N ASP A 27 -7.04 -6.81 4.26
CA ASP A 27 -7.59 -8.15 4.12
C ASP A 27 -7.87 -8.82 5.48
N GLU A 28 -8.37 -10.06 5.44
CA GLU A 28 -8.63 -10.87 6.64
C GLU A 28 -7.35 -11.15 7.46
N SER A 29 -6.18 -11.13 6.82
CA SER A 29 -4.86 -11.32 7.42
C SER A 29 -4.22 -10.00 7.89
N GLN A 30 -4.97 -8.89 7.87
CA GLN A 30 -4.49 -7.54 8.20
C GLN A 30 -3.31 -7.06 7.35
N GLN A 31 -3.21 -7.54 6.10
CA GLN A 31 -2.28 -7.04 5.10
C GLN A 31 -2.96 -5.96 4.26
N LEU A 32 -2.16 -5.03 3.76
CA LEU A 32 -2.67 -3.89 3.00
C LEU A 32 -2.80 -4.26 1.53
N ILE A 33 -4.03 -4.33 1.03
CA ILE A 33 -4.35 -4.45 -0.38
C ILE A 33 -4.43 -3.04 -0.96
N VAL A 34 -3.69 -2.79 -2.03
CA VAL A 34 -3.66 -1.49 -2.73
C VAL A 34 -3.99 -1.70 -4.18
N TYR A 35 -4.91 -0.88 -4.69
CA TYR A 35 -5.30 -0.88 -6.09
C TYR A 35 -4.71 0.35 -6.78
N ALA A 36 -3.86 0.11 -7.77
CA ALA A 36 -3.24 1.16 -8.57
C ALA A 36 -4.27 1.88 -9.46
N ASN A 37 -4.04 3.16 -9.71
CA ASN A 37 -4.83 3.97 -10.61
C ASN A 37 -4.69 3.47 -12.07
N PRO A 38 -5.78 3.05 -12.75
CA PRO A 38 -5.72 2.54 -14.11
C PRO A 38 -5.24 3.56 -15.16
N TYR A 39 -5.26 4.85 -14.81
CA TYR A 39 -4.82 5.93 -15.71
C TYR A 39 -3.34 6.27 -15.55
N ARG A 40 -2.62 5.57 -14.67
CA ARG A 40 -1.17 5.71 -14.48
C ARG A 40 -0.45 4.44 -14.94
N GLU A 41 0.78 4.60 -15.39
CA GLU A 41 1.65 3.46 -15.69
C GLU A 41 1.96 2.69 -14.39
N PHE A 42 1.81 1.37 -14.43
CA PHE A 42 1.95 0.54 -13.23
C PHE A 42 3.39 0.57 -12.70
N ASP A 43 4.38 0.47 -13.58
CA ASP A 43 5.79 0.53 -13.17
C ASP A 43 6.14 1.88 -12.52
N GLN A 44 5.57 2.97 -13.02
CA GLN A 44 5.71 4.29 -12.39
C GLN A 44 5.06 4.32 -11.01
N THR A 45 3.84 3.80 -10.89
CA THR A 45 3.13 3.70 -9.61
C THR A 45 3.94 2.94 -8.56
N VAL A 46 4.58 1.85 -8.97
CA VAL A 46 5.44 1.03 -8.10
C VAL A 46 6.66 1.82 -7.61
N MET A 47 7.33 2.53 -8.52
CA MET A 47 8.51 3.35 -8.16
C MET A 47 8.13 4.43 -7.16
N GLU A 48 7.08 5.20 -7.43
CA GLU A 48 6.62 6.31 -6.59
C GLU A 48 6.22 5.82 -5.19
N ILE A 49 5.50 4.70 -5.11
CA ILE A 49 5.15 4.08 -3.81
C ILE A 49 6.42 3.65 -3.07
N CYS A 50 7.39 3.02 -3.74
CA CYS A 50 8.61 2.55 -3.08
C CYS A 50 9.48 3.71 -2.57
N GLU A 51 9.55 4.82 -3.30
CA GLU A 51 10.29 6.02 -2.90
C GLU A 51 9.60 6.76 -1.74
N GLY A 52 8.28 6.93 -1.80
CA GLY A 52 7.50 7.65 -0.76
C GLY A 52 7.15 6.80 0.47
N LEU A 53 7.35 5.49 0.46
CA LEU A 53 7.00 4.61 1.59
C LEU A 53 7.69 5.03 2.89
N PHE A 54 8.94 5.49 2.83
CA PHE A 54 9.67 5.97 4.00
C PHE A 54 8.99 7.16 4.69
N ASP A 55 8.30 8.02 3.93
CA ASP A 55 7.61 9.20 4.45
C ASP A 55 6.24 8.87 5.06
N THR A 56 5.70 7.69 4.75
CA THR A 56 4.36 7.28 5.19
C THR A 56 4.37 6.32 6.39
N VAL A 57 5.48 5.60 6.64
CA VAL A 57 5.57 4.56 7.68
C VAL A 57 5.95 5.16 9.03
N ASP A 58 4.99 5.21 9.96
CA ASP A 58 5.15 5.73 11.33
C ASP A 58 4.94 4.67 12.44
N PHE A 59 4.90 3.39 12.06
CA PHE A 59 4.59 2.27 12.96
C PHE A 59 5.70 1.21 12.94
N PRO A 60 5.89 0.46 14.05
CA PRO A 60 6.93 -0.57 14.14
C PRO A 60 6.48 -1.96 13.66
N ASP A 61 5.17 -2.15 13.48
CA ASP A 61 4.60 -3.46 13.11
C ASP A 61 5.04 -3.87 11.70
N HIS A 62 5.21 -5.18 11.50
CA HIS A 62 5.39 -5.74 10.17
C HIS A 62 4.08 -5.68 9.38
N LEU A 63 4.17 -5.31 8.10
CA LEU A 63 3.04 -5.25 7.18
C LEU A 63 3.48 -5.64 5.76
N PHE A 64 2.72 -6.51 5.11
CA PHE A 64 2.78 -6.68 3.66
C PHE A 64 1.80 -5.75 2.98
N LEU A 65 2.28 -5.09 1.94
CA LEU A 65 1.50 -4.32 0.99
C LEU A 65 1.46 -5.11 -0.33
N TYR A 66 0.25 -5.42 -0.79
CA TYR A 66 -0.01 -6.09 -2.05
C TYR A 66 -0.57 -5.07 -3.05
N LEU A 67 0.24 -4.66 -4.02
CA LEU A 67 -0.09 -3.65 -5.01
C LEU A 67 -0.57 -4.32 -6.30
N TYR A 68 -1.85 -4.15 -6.61
CA TYR A 68 -2.52 -4.71 -7.77
C TYR A 68 -2.65 -3.68 -8.89
N PRO A 69 -2.27 -4.00 -10.14
CA PRO A 69 -2.71 -3.26 -11.31
C PRO A 69 -4.21 -3.47 -11.55
N PHE A 70 -4.86 -2.48 -12.15
CA PHE A 70 -6.28 -2.59 -12.46
C PHE A 70 -6.57 -3.75 -13.43
N GLY A 71 -7.57 -4.57 -13.11
CA GLY A 71 -8.05 -5.66 -13.97
C GLY A 71 -7.13 -6.88 -14.05
N ARG A 72 -6.10 -6.98 -13.19
CA ARG A 72 -5.21 -8.14 -13.10
C ARG A 72 -5.15 -8.67 -11.67
N ASN A 73 -4.97 -9.99 -11.55
CA ASN A 73 -4.83 -10.68 -10.25
C ASN A 73 -3.37 -10.93 -9.83
N GLU A 74 -2.41 -10.46 -10.64
CA GLU A 74 -1.00 -10.45 -10.30
C GLU A 74 -0.68 -9.16 -9.54
N TYR A 75 0.19 -9.24 -8.54
CA TYR A 75 0.52 -8.11 -7.68
C TYR A 75 2.01 -8.07 -7.37
N ILE A 76 2.47 -6.90 -6.97
CA ILE A 76 3.78 -6.73 -6.34
C ILE A 76 3.59 -6.75 -4.83
N ARG A 77 4.41 -7.55 -4.15
CA ARG A 77 4.45 -7.62 -2.69
C ARG A 77 5.60 -6.76 -2.17
N ILE A 78 5.27 -5.78 -1.34
CA ILE A 78 6.22 -4.92 -0.64
C ILE A 78 6.16 -5.25 0.85
N ALA A 79 7.32 -5.50 1.47
CA ALA A 79 7.42 -5.77 2.89
C ALA A 79 7.82 -4.49 3.63
N ILE A 80 6.99 -4.05 4.57
CA ILE A 80 7.24 -2.91 5.45
C ILE A 80 7.65 -3.46 6.82
N ASN A 81 8.75 -2.92 7.37
CA ASN A 81 9.37 -3.41 8.61
C ASN A 81 9.50 -4.95 8.64
N PRO A 82 10.24 -5.56 7.69
CA PRO A 82 10.37 -7.01 7.63
C PRO A 82 10.99 -7.57 8.92
N ILE A 83 10.45 -8.67 9.41
CA ILE A 83 11.06 -9.46 10.48
C ILE A 83 11.86 -10.58 9.79
N ASN A 84 13.13 -10.73 10.17
CA ASN A 84 14.03 -11.78 9.69
C ASN A 84 13.53 -13.19 10.03
#